data_AF-A0A8T6YBF7-F1
#
_entry.id   AF-A0A8T6YBF7-F1
#
_cell.length_a   1.000
_cell.length_b   1.000
_cell.length_c   1.000
_cell.angle_alpha   90.00
_cell.angle_beta   90.00
_cell.angle_gamma   90.00
#
_symmetry.space_group_name_H-M   'P 1'
#
loop_
_entity.id
_entity.type
_entity.pdbx_description
1 polymer ?
#
loop_
_entity_poly.entity_id
_entity_poly.type
_entity_poly.pdbx_seq_one_letter_code
_entity_poly.pdbx_strand_id
1 'polypeptide(L)'
;MEEGLIKTAPNREKAKSILKITVILLLDGYKTQGEGAHKKLIEYLEKNYGDFRGHEISLIDDLRVIRNKIAYNGFFVQDDYLERKRKDILVLIQKLRVIIYKKL
;
A
#
# COMPACT_ATOMS: atom_id res chain seq x y z
N MET A 1 33.25 22.99 1.01
CA MET A 1 32.73 21.93 0.13
C MET A 1 31.42 21.45 0.73
N GLU A 2 30.31 21.90 0.11
CA GLU A 2 28.91 21.42 0.17
C GLU A 2 28.34 21.08 1.56
N GLU A 3 27.66 21.97 2.28
CA GLU A 3 26.32 22.56 2.01
C GLU A 3 25.35 21.62 1.27
N GLY A 4 24.29 21.20 1.97
CA GLY A 4 23.00 20.93 1.32
C GLY A 4 22.55 19.48 1.21
N LEU A 5 22.27 18.80 2.33
CA LEU A 5 21.19 17.81 2.35
C LEU A 5 20.24 18.20 3.48
N ILE A 6 19.28 19.05 3.11
CA ILE A 6 18.15 19.46 3.93
C ILE A 6 17.49 18.19 4.46
N LYS A 7 17.44 18.06 5.80
CA LYS A 7 16.65 17.05 6.52
C LYS A 7 15.16 17.35 6.30
N THR A 8 14.63 17.17 5.10
CA THR A 8 13.18 17.17 4.91
C THR A 8 12.68 15.82 5.41
N ALA A 9 12.09 15.80 6.61
CA ALA A 9 11.42 14.61 7.12
C ALA A 9 10.29 14.25 6.13
N PRO A 10 10.36 13.13 5.38
CA PRO A 10 9.23 12.65 4.62
C PRO A 10 8.21 12.24 5.64
N ASN A 11 7.15 13.03 5.66
CA ASN A 11 5.99 12.99 6.54
C ASN A 11 5.65 11.54 6.95
N ARG A 12 6.10 11.13 8.15
CA ARG A 12 5.92 9.77 8.72
C ARG A 12 4.44 9.34 8.68
N GLU A 13 3.52 10.29 8.74
CA GLU A 13 2.08 10.04 8.67
C GLU A 13 1.61 9.71 7.25
N LYS A 14 2.12 10.40 6.22
CA LYS A 14 1.76 10.13 4.81
C LYS A 14 2.09 8.70 4.42
N ALA A 15 3.22 8.15 4.90
CA ALA A 15 3.62 6.78 4.61
C ALA A 15 2.81 5.71 5.37
N LYS A 16 2.35 6.01 6.60
CA LYS A 16 1.52 5.09 7.41
C LYS A 16 0.14 4.85 6.80
N SER A 17 -0.35 5.81 6.01
CA SER A 17 -1.66 5.79 5.34
C SER A 17 -1.73 4.90 4.09
N ILE A 18 -0.61 4.38 3.59
CA ILE A 18 -0.53 4.07 2.15
C ILE A 18 -1.40 2.93 1.64
N LEU A 19 -1.88 1.95 2.42
CA LEU A 19 -2.91 1.03 1.90
C LEU A 19 -3.52 0.17 3.03
N LYS A 20 -4.72 0.50 3.50
CA LYS A 20 -5.50 -0.38 4.39
C LYS A 20 -6.47 -1.24 3.58
N ILE A 21 -5.93 -2.18 2.79
CA ILE A 21 -6.75 -3.17 2.05
C ILE A 21 -7.49 -4.12 3.01
N THR A 22 -7.16 -4.11 4.31
CA THR A 22 -7.89 -4.80 5.38
C THR A 22 -9.40 -4.59 5.37
N VAL A 23 -9.87 -3.44 4.87
CA VAL A 23 -11.31 -3.18 4.71
C VAL A 23 -11.99 -4.23 3.82
N ILE A 24 -11.34 -4.69 2.75
CA ILE A 24 -11.93 -5.68 1.82
C ILE A 24 -12.12 -7.01 2.54
N LEU A 25 -11.11 -7.48 3.26
CA LEU A 25 -11.20 -8.74 4.00
C LEU A 25 -12.28 -8.69 5.07
N LEU A 26 -12.39 -7.55 5.79
CA LEU A 26 -13.43 -7.38 6.79
C LEU A 26 -14.85 -7.41 6.19
N LEU A 27 -15.04 -6.81 5.01
CA LEU A 27 -16.31 -6.89 4.27
C LEU A 27 -16.63 -8.33 3.83
N ASP A 28 -15.62 -9.17 3.62
CA ASP A 28 -15.78 -10.59 3.31
C ASP A 28 -15.90 -11.47 4.57
N GLY A 29 -15.95 -10.87 5.78
CA GLY A 29 -15.94 -11.61 7.04
C GLY A 29 -14.63 -12.35 7.33
N TYR A 30 -13.57 -12.04 6.58
CA TYR A 30 -12.26 -12.67 6.69
C TYR A 30 -11.29 -11.79 7.49
N LYS A 31 -10.48 -12.40 8.35
CA LYS A 31 -9.49 -11.67 9.17
C LYS A 31 -8.16 -12.41 9.17
N THR A 32 -7.08 -11.68 8.90
CA THR A 32 -5.72 -12.20 9.04
C THR A 32 -5.07 -11.61 10.28
N GLN A 33 -4.33 -12.43 11.03
CA GLN A 33 -3.58 -12.03 12.22
C GLN A 33 -2.19 -12.67 12.22
N GLY A 34 -1.28 -12.08 13.00
CA GLY A 34 0.08 -12.58 13.17
C GLY A 34 1.07 -12.09 12.10
N GLU A 35 2.26 -12.68 12.14
CA GLU A 35 3.33 -12.39 11.19
C GLU A 35 2.92 -12.77 9.77
N GLY A 36 3.20 -11.90 8.79
CA GLY A 36 2.82 -12.12 7.41
C GLY A 36 1.32 -11.89 7.09
N ALA A 37 0.50 -11.40 8.04
CA ALA A 37 -0.92 -11.14 7.80
C ALA A 37 -1.19 -10.23 6.59
N HIS A 38 -0.34 -9.23 6.36
CA HIS A 38 -0.44 -8.35 5.18
C HIS A 38 -0.10 -9.05 3.87
N LYS A 39 0.76 -10.09 3.87
CA LYS A 39 1.07 -10.87 2.67
C LYS A 39 -0.10 -11.80 2.32
N LYS A 40 -0.62 -12.51 3.32
CA LYS A 40 -1.84 -13.33 3.17
C LYS A 40 -3.03 -12.52 2.66
N LEU A 41 -3.08 -11.24 3.02
CA LEU A 41 -4.10 -10.32 2.56
C LEU A 41 -3.99 -10.03 1.05
N ILE A 42 -2.77 -9.86 0.54
CA ILE A 42 -2.51 -9.66 -0.89
C ILE A 42 -2.81 -10.95 -1.67
N GLU A 43 -2.39 -12.10 -1.15
CA GLU A 43 -2.70 -13.42 -1.72
C GLU A 43 -4.23 -13.66 -1.79
N TYR A 44 -4.96 -13.26 -0.75
CA TYR A 44 -6.42 -13.30 -0.75
C TYR A 44 -7.02 -12.37 -1.81
N LEU A 45 -6.50 -11.16 -1.94
CA LEU A 45 -6.96 -10.19 -2.95
C LEU A 45 -6.76 -10.77 -4.35
N GLU A 46 -5.58 -11.28 -4.67
CA GLU A 46 -5.26 -11.88 -5.97
C GLU A 46 -6.16 -13.08 -6.30
N LYS A 47 -6.43 -13.93 -5.31
CA LYS A 47 -7.24 -15.14 -5.50
C LYS A 47 -8.73 -14.86 -5.67
N ASN A 48 -9.27 -13.87 -4.96
CA ASN A 48 -10.73 -13.65 -4.88
C ASN A 48 -11.20 -12.44 -5.70
N TYR A 49 -10.31 -11.52 -6.05
CA TYR A 49 -10.63 -10.32 -6.83
C TYR A 49 -9.85 -10.33 -8.13
N GLY A 50 -10.46 -10.95 -9.15
CA GLY A 50 -9.87 -11.09 -10.48
C GLY A 50 -9.51 -9.78 -11.18
N ASP A 51 -10.03 -8.64 -10.69
CA ASP A 51 -9.74 -7.28 -11.15
C ASP A 51 -8.34 -6.79 -10.78
N PHE A 52 -7.66 -7.44 -9.82
CA PHE A 52 -6.27 -7.15 -9.46
C PHE A 52 -5.35 -8.25 -9.99
N ARG A 53 -4.50 -7.94 -10.97
CA ARG A 53 -3.55 -8.92 -11.54
C ARG A 53 -2.21 -8.30 -11.89
N GLY A 54 -1.16 -9.14 -11.83
CA GLY A 54 0.18 -8.80 -12.30
C GLY A 54 0.74 -7.54 -11.64
N HIS A 55 0.95 -6.49 -12.44
CA HIS A 55 1.52 -5.21 -12.01
C HIS A 55 0.84 -4.62 -10.77
N GLU A 56 -0.49 -4.74 -10.66
CA GLU A 56 -1.23 -4.16 -9.54
C GLU A 56 -0.95 -4.87 -8.22
N ILE A 57 -0.87 -6.21 -8.24
CA ILE A 57 -0.50 -7.01 -7.08
C ILE A 57 0.95 -6.70 -6.67
N SER A 58 1.86 -6.62 -7.64
CA SER A 58 3.26 -6.24 -7.39
C SER A 58 3.38 -4.85 -6.77
N LEU A 59 2.64 -3.87 -7.30
CA LEU A 59 2.63 -2.51 -6.76
C LEU A 59 2.10 -2.47 -5.32
N ILE A 60 1.03 -3.22 -5.03
CA ILE A 60 0.50 -3.35 -3.67
C ILE A 60 1.54 -3.95 -2.72
N ASP A 61 2.26 -5.00 -3.14
CA ASP A 61 3.30 -5.63 -2.33
C ASP A 61 4.51 -4.72 -2.10
N ASP A 62 4.95 -4.00 -3.14
CA ASP A 62 6.02 -3.00 -3.04
C ASP A 62 5.67 -1.91 -2.04
N LEU A 63 4.45 -1.38 -2.11
CA LEU A 63 3.95 -0.38 -1.16
C LEU A 63 3.89 -0.94 0.27
N ARG A 64 3.52 -2.22 0.44
CA ARG A 64 3.55 -2.92 1.75
C ARG A 64 4.97 -2.98 2.30
N VAL A 65 5.94 -3.42 1.48
CA VAL A 65 7.34 -3.54 1.88
C VAL A 65 7.92 -2.18 2.25
N ILE A 66 7.64 -1.15 1.45
CA ILE A 66 8.08 0.22 1.72
C ILE A 66 7.49 0.74 3.03
N ARG A 67 6.18 0.57 3.24
CA ARG A 67 5.55 0.97 4.51
C ARG A 67 6.21 0.29 5.69
N ASN A 68 6.51 -1.01 5.60
CA ASN A 68 7.20 -1.74 6.65
C ASN A 68 8.61 -1.17 6.90
N LYS A 69 9.40 -0.92 5.84
CA LYS A 69 10.73 -0.31 5.97
C LYS A 69 10.67 1.07 6.62
N ILE A 70 9.68 1.90 6.25
CA ILE A 70 9.50 3.23 6.86
C ILE A 70 9.14 3.10 8.35
N ALA A 71 8.23 2.18 8.68
CA ALA A 71 7.73 2.00 10.05
C ALA A 71 8.76 1.40 11.00
N TYR A 72 9.48 0.35 10.57
CA TYR A 72 10.38 -0.41 11.43
C TYR A 72 11.84 0.01 11.31
N ASN A 73 12.27 0.46 10.13
CA ASN A 73 13.69 0.72 9.86
C ASN A 73 14.01 2.21 9.73
N GLY A 74 13.02 3.10 9.87
CA GLY A 74 13.20 4.54 9.65
C GLY A 74 13.63 4.88 8.22
N PHE A 75 13.32 4.01 7.26
CA PHE A 75 13.64 4.23 5.84
C PHE A 75 12.91 5.46 5.30
N PHE A 76 13.56 6.15 4.36
CA PHE A 76 13.00 7.30 3.68
C PHE A 76 12.96 7.04 2.19
N VAL A 77 11.81 7.32 1.57
CA VAL A 77 11.66 7.32 0.11
C VAL A 77 11.94 8.73 -0.41
N GLN A 78 12.50 8.81 -1.62
CA GLN A 78 12.62 10.10 -2.32
C GLN A 78 11.24 10.70 -2.57
N ASP A 79 11.14 12.02 -2.53
CA ASP A 79 9.87 12.74 -2.69
C ASP A 79 9.20 12.44 -4.04
N ASP A 80 9.98 12.18 -5.07
CA ASP A 80 9.52 11.83 -6.42
C ASP A 80 9.00 10.38 -6.55
N TYR A 81 9.23 9.52 -5.55
CA TYR A 81 8.80 8.12 -5.58
C TYR A 81 7.28 8.00 -5.71
N LEU A 82 6.57 8.80 -4.92
CA LEU A 82 5.11 8.82 -4.95
C LEU A 82 4.60 9.47 -6.24
N GLU A 83 5.28 10.49 -6.76
CA GLU A 83 4.88 11.15 -8.00
C GLU A 83 4.96 10.20 -9.20
N ARG A 84 6.05 9.44 -9.33
CA ARG A 84 6.21 8.47 -10.42
C ARG A 84 5.14 7.38 -10.42
N LYS A 85 4.64 6.99 -9.25
CA LYS A 85 3.63 5.93 -9.08
C LYS A 85 2.22 6.47 -8.85
N ARG A 86 2.03 7.81 -8.83
CA ARG A 86 0.79 8.47 -8.43
C ARG A 86 -0.39 7.96 -9.25
N LYS A 87 -0.23 7.89 -10.56
CA LYS A 87 -1.28 7.44 -11.49
C LYS A 87 -1.76 6.03 -11.13
N ASP A 88 -0.83 5.10 -10.96
CA ASP A 88 -1.15 3.70 -10.66
C ASP A 88 -1.76 3.55 -9.27
N ILE A 89 -1.24 4.28 -8.27
CA ILE A 89 -1.81 4.33 -6.92
C ILE A 89 -3.26 4.84 -6.95
N LEU A 90 -3.55 5.89 -7.71
CA LEU A 90 -4.92 6.42 -7.84
C LEU A 90 -5.86 5.42 -8.51
N VAL A 91 -5.39 4.72 -9.55
CA VAL A 91 -6.16 3.64 -10.20
C VAL A 91 -6.49 2.52 -9.20
N LEU A 92 -5.51 2.08 -8.40
CA LEU A 92 -5.72 1.08 -7.35
C LEU A 92 -6.75 1.55 -6.33
N ILE A 93 -6.64 2.78 -5.82
CA ILE A 93 -7.61 3.35 -4.87
C ILE A 93 -9.02 3.34 -5.48
N GLN A 94 -9.16 3.73 -6.75
CA GLN A 94 -10.46 3.75 -7.41
C GLN A 94 -11.06 2.35 -7.53
N LYS A 95 -10.26 1.33 -7.90
CA LYS A 95 -10.71 -0.07 -7.93
C LYS A 95 -11.18 -0.55 -6.56
N LEU A 96 -10.39 -0.29 -5.52
CA LEU A 96 -10.74 -0.62 -4.14
C LEU A 96 -12.07 0.02 -3.73
N ARG A 97 -12.28 1.31 -4.06
CA ARG A 97 -13.54 2.01 -3.78
C ARG A 97 -14.72 1.34 -4.48
N VAL A 98 -14.61 1.03 -5.77
CA VAL A 98 -15.69 0.37 -6.53
C VAL A 98 -16.07 -0.96 -5.87
N ILE A 99 -15.09 -1.75 -5.44
CA ILE A 99 -15.34 -3.03 -4.74
C ILE A 99 -16.05 -2.82 -3.41
N ILE A 100 -15.59 -1.87 -2.60
CA ILE A 100 -16.21 -1.55 -1.30
C ILE A 100 -17.66 -1.10 -1.49
N TYR A 101 -17.91 -0.17 -2.43
CA TYR A 101 -19.27 0.32 -2.69
C TYR A 101 -20.21 -0.76 -3.24
N LYS A 102 -19.70 -1.79 -3.92
CA LYS A 102 -20.53 -2.93 -4.36
C LYS A 102 -20.96 -3.83 -3.19
N LYS A 103 -20.31 -3.72 -2.03
CA LYS A 103 -20.54 -4.58 -0.85
C LYS A 103 -21.29 -3.90 0.29
N LEU A 104 -21.40 -2.57 0.22
CA LEU A 104 -22.22 -1.75 1.13
C LEU A 104 -23.63 -1.62 0.54
#